data_AF-A0A7R9YF72-F1
#
_entry.id   AF-A0A7R9YF72-F1
#
_cell.length_a   1.000
_cell.length_b   1.000
_cell.length_c   1.000
_cell.angle_alpha   90.00
_cell.angle_beta   90.00
_cell.angle_gamma   90.00
#
_symmetry.space_group_name_H-M   'P 1'
#
loop_
_entity.id
_entity.type
_entity.pdbx_description
1 polymer ?
#
loop_
_entity_poly.entity_id
_entity_poly.type
_entity_poly.pdbx_seq_one_letter_code
_entity_poly.pdbx_strand_id
1 'polypeptide(L)'
;AQIRKLGGLEKPLNMFLYQETQRLERVLAVVRNALVQLRYAINGEVIMTLELDACANSLYDAEPPHDWVYYKTGDEFSWIFPALGTWFGSLLQRHVQISGWLEKGPPPSFLL
;
A
#
# COMPACT_ATOMS: atom_id res chain seq x y z
N ALA A 1 -4.81 -18.43 7.61
CA ALA A 1 -4.35 -19.84 7.72
C ALA A 1 -2.83 -19.97 7.92
N GLN A 2 -1.99 -19.23 7.18
CA GLN A 2 -0.52 -19.32 7.26
C GLN A 2 0.07 -18.80 8.58
N ILE A 3 -0.39 -17.67 9.12
CA ILE A 3 0.13 -17.12 10.39
C ILE A 3 -0.10 -18.07 11.58
N ARG A 4 -1.18 -18.86 11.56
CA ARG A 4 -1.41 -19.90 12.57
C ARG A 4 -0.33 -20.97 12.57
N LYS A 5 0.28 -21.27 11.40
CA LYS A 5 1.42 -22.19 11.27
C LYS A 5 2.73 -21.61 11.84
N LEU A 6 2.83 -20.28 11.99
CA LEU A 6 3.98 -19.58 12.57
C LEU A 6 3.94 -19.50 14.11
N GLY A 7 2.97 -20.19 14.74
CA GLY A 7 2.77 -20.19 16.19
C GLY A 7 1.71 -19.21 16.70
N GLY A 8 0.78 -18.79 15.84
CA GLY A 8 -0.38 -17.98 16.22
C GLY A 8 -0.09 -16.49 16.41
N LEU A 9 -1.12 -15.70 16.70
CA LEU A 9 -1.05 -14.24 16.91
C LEU A 9 -0.52 -13.85 18.29
N GLU A 10 -0.26 -14.84 19.14
CA GLU A 10 0.20 -14.66 20.53
C GLU A 10 1.67 -14.22 20.56
N LYS A 11 2.40 -14.47 19.47
CA LYS A 11 3.74 -13.92 19.26
C LYS A 11 3.63 -12.49 18.73
N PRO A 12 4.24 -11.48 19.39
CA PRO A 12 4.16 -10.09 18.96
C PRO A 12 4.57 -9.86 17.50
N LEU A 13 5.62 -10.55 17.03
CA LEU A 13 6.07 -10.45 15.64
C LEU A 13 5.06 -11.00 14.62
N ASN A 14 4.26 -12.00 14.98
CA ASN A 14 3.20 -12.52 14.12
C ASN A 14 2.00 -11.57 14.08
N MET A 15 1.71 -10.88 15.19
CA MET A 15 0.71 -9.82 15.22
C MET A 15 1.12 -8.63 14.35
N PHE A 16 2.39 -8.23 14.42
CA PHE A 16 2.96 -7.23 13.53
C PHE A 16 2.85 -7.63 12.05
N LEU A 17 3.27 -8.85 11.69
CA LEU A 17 3.14 -9.38 10.33
C LEU A 17 1.70 -9.36 9.84
N TYR A 18 0.75 -9.74 10.70
CA TYR A 18 -0.67 -9.69 10.36
C TYR A 18 -1.13 -8.26 10.05
N GLN A 19 -0.81 -7.30 10.93
CA GLN A 19 -1.18 -5.90 10.74
C GLN A 19 -0.57 -5.32 9.45
N GLU A 20 0.69 -5.60 9.19
CA GLU A 20 1.37 -5.06 8.00
C GLU A 20 0.87 -5.72 6.70
N THR A 21 0.54 -7.00 6.73
CA THR A 21 -0.13 -7.67 5.60
C THR A 21 -1.46 -6.99 5.29
N GLN A 22 -2.26 -6.72 6.33
CA GLN A 22 -3.54 -6.03 6.18
C GLN A 22 -3.37 -4.59 5.68
N ARG A 23 -2.32 -3.88 6.10
CA ARG A 23 -1.98 -2.55 5.58
C ARG A 23 -1.66 -2.61 4.09
N LEU A 24 -0.77 -3.52 3.68
CA LEU A 24 -0.37 -3.69 2.28
C LEU A 24 -1.57 -4.04 1.38
N GLU A 25 -2.45 -4.93 1.82
CA GLU A 25 -3.67 -5.27 1.08
C GLU A 25 -4.58 -4.05 0.87
N ARG A 26 -4.79 -3.23 1.91
CA ARG A 26 -5.59 -2.00 1.80
C ARG A 26 -4.95 -0.99 0.85
N VAL A 27 -3.64 -0.77 0.96
CA VAL A 27 -2.92 0.14 0.05
C VAL A 27 -3.07 -0.31 -1.40
N LEU A 28 -2.86 -1.60 -1.68
CA LEU A 28 -3.03 -2.17 -3.02
C LEU A 28 -4.46 -1.99 -3.56
N ALA A 29 -5.48 -2.16 -2.71
CA ALA A 29 -6.86 -1.96 -3.10
C ALA A 29 -7.15 -0.51 -3.51
N VAL A 30 -6.70 0.46 -2.71
CA VAL A 30 -6.87 1.89 -2.98
C VAL A 30 -6.15 2.29 -4.28
N VAL A 31 -4.88 1.90 -4.43
CA VAL A 31 -4.07 2.24 -5.61
C VAL A 31 -4.69 1.67 -6.88
N ARG A 32 -5.07 0.39 -6.87
CA ARG A 32 -5.70 -0.25 -8.03
C ARG A 32 -7.04 0.41 -8.38
N ASN A 33 -7.86 0.70 -7.38
CA ASN A 33 -9.14 1.35 -7.61
C ASN A 33 -8.94 2.75 -8.22
N ALA A 34 -8.08 3.58 -7.63
CA ALA A 34 -7.78 4.92 -8.11
C ALA A 34 -7.29 4.91 -9.56
N LEU A 35 -6.33 4.04 -9.91
CA LEU A 35 -5.81 3.94 -11.28
C LEU A 35 -6.85 3.46 -12.29
N VAL A 36 -7.71 2.52 -11.91
CA VAL A 36 -8.80 2.04 -12.78
C VAL A 36 -9.85 3.12 -13.00
N GLN A 37 -10.26 3.81 -11.94
CA GLN A 37 -11.23 4.90 -12.02
C GLN A 37 -10.67 6.09 -12.83
N LEU A 38 -9.39 6.43 -12.64
CA LEU A 38 -8.73 7.48 -13.41
C LEU A 38 -8.71 7.14 -14.91
N ARG A 39 -8.40 5.89 -15.28
CA ARG A 39 -8.46 5.44 -16.67
C ARG A 39 -9.87 5.58 -17.26
N TYR A 40 -10.90 5.18 -16.52
CA TYR A 40 -12.29 5.33 -16.98
C TYR A 40 -12.72 6.79 -17.09
N ALA A 41 -12.26 7.66 -16.18
CA ALA A 41 -12.53 9.08 -16.24
C ALA A 41 -11.88 9.75 -17.46
N ILE A 42 -10.63 9.38 -17.78
CA ILE A 42 -9.93 9.84 -18.99
C ILE A 42 -10.67 9.41 -20.27
N ASN A 43 -11.22 8.19 -20.27
CA ASN A 43 -12.02 7.68 -21.39
C ASN A 43 -13.42 8.33 -21.48
N GLY A 44 -13.84 9.11 -20.49
CA GLY A 44 -15.20 9.67 -20.41
C GLY A 44 -16.28 8.67 -19.98
N GLU A 45 -15.88 7.49 -19.47
CA GLU A 45 -16.79 6.45 -18.96
C GLU A 45 -17.25 6.74 -17.53
N VAL A 46 -16.46 7.49 -16.76
CA VAL A 46 -16.75 7.93 -15.38
C VAL A 46 -16.54 9.44 -15.30
N ILE A 47 -17.27 10.11 -14.40
CA ILE A 47 -17.12 11.55 -14.17
C ILE A 47 -15.76 11.81 -13.50
N MET A 48 -14.99 12.76 -14.03
CA MET A 48 -13.76 13.24 -13.38
C MET A 48 -14.12 13.96 -12.07
N THR A 49 -13.86 13.32 -10.94
CA THR A 49 -14.04 13.94 -9.61
C THR A 49 -12.78 14.72 -9.21
N LEU A 50 -12.89 15.56 -8.18
CA LEU A 50 -11.75 16.30 -7.63
C LEU A 50 -10.66 15.36 -7.12
N GLU A 51 -11.01 14.20 -6.57
CA GLU A 51 -10.05 13.20 -6.11
C GLU A 51 -9.30 12.55 -7.27
N LEU A 52 -9.98 12.28 -8.39
CA LEU A 52 -9.35 11.72 -9.59
C LEU A 52 -8.44 12.73 -10.29
N ASP A 53 -8.87 13.99 -10.36
CA ASP A 53 -8.05 15.08 -10.90
C ASP A 53 -6.79 15.32 -10.04
N ALA A 54 -6.94 15.38 -8.71
CA ALA A 54 -5.81 15.48 -7.79
C ALA A 54 -4.85 14.28 -7.91
N CYS A 55 -5.39 13.06 -8.02
CA CYS A 55 -4.59 11.85 -8.28
C CYS A 55 -3.80 11.97 -9.58
N ALA A 56 -4.43 12.43 -10.67
CA ALA A 56 -3.78 12.63 -11.96
C ALA A 56 -2.63 13.64 -11.88
N ASN A 57 -2.85 14.78 -11.21
CA ASN A 57 -1.85 15.81 -11.02
C ASN A 57 -0.65 15.31 -10.20
N SER A 58 -0.89 14.63 -9.07
CA SER A 58 0.21 14.04 -8.27
C SER A 58 1.05 13.04 -9.08
N LEU A 59 0.39 12.18 -9.87
CA LEU A 59 1.09 11.22 -10.72
C LEU A 59 1.90 11.91 -11.83
N TYR A 60 1.40 13.01 -12.39
CA TYR A 60 2.11 13.83 -13.36
C TYR A 60 3.37 14.48 -12.75
N ASP A 61 3.26 14.95 -11.50
CA ASP A 61 4.37 15.53 -10.74
C ASP A 61 5.33 14.48 -10.15
N ALA A 62 5.13 13.20 -10.48
CA ALA A 62 5.91 12.07 -9.97
C ALA A 62 5.88 11.91 -8.43
N GLU A 63 4.77 12.32 -7.81
CA GLU A 63 4.50 12.18 -6.38
C GLU A 63 3.41 11.11 -6.13
N PRO A 64 3.47 10.37 -5.01
CA PRO A 64 2.36 9.49 -4.65
C PRO A 64 1.12 10.35 -4.30
N PRO A 65 -0.05 10.08 -4.89
CA PRO A 65 -1.29 10.74 -4.50
C PRO A 65 -1.52 10.75 -2.99
N HIS A 66 -2.01 11.86 -2.45
CA HIS A 66 -2.21 12.05 -1.01
C HIS A 66 -3.02 10.90 -0.37
N ASP A 67 -4.08 10.45 -1.04
CA ASP A 67 -4.94 9.37 -0.55
C ASP A 67 -4.26 7.98 -0.52
N TRP A 68 -3.10 7.83 -1.15
CA TRP A 68 -2.29 6.62 -1.04
C TRP A 68 -1.40 6.67 0.20
N VAL A 69 -1.06 7.85 0.70
CA VAL A 69 -0.12 8.06 1.80
C VAL A 69 -0.84 8.33 3.12
N TYR A 70 -1.95 9.06 3.10
CA TYR A 70 -2.67 9.50 4.29
C TYR A 70 -4.13 9.08 4.27
N TYR A 71 -4.68 8.80 5.45
CA TYR A 71 -6.12 8.74 5.64
C TYR A 71 -6.72 10.14 5.54
N LYS A 72 -8.04 10.22 5.33
CA LYS A 72 -8.78 11.50 5.36
C LYS A 72 -8.70 12.21 6.72
N THR A 73 -8.35 11.50 7.79
CA THR A 73 -8.11 12.06 9.13
C THR A 73 -6.74 12.74 9.27
N GLY A 74 -5.83 12.54 8.31
CA GLY A 74 -4.45 13.04 8.35
C GLY A 74 -3.43 12.04 8.90
N ASP A 75 -3.87 10.88 9.40
CA ASP A 75 -2.97 9.83 9.87
C ASP A 75 -2.30 9.10 8.70
N GLU A 76 -1.10 8.57 8.92
CA GLU A 76 -0.37 7.77 7.93
C GLU A 76 -1.16 6.52 7.53
N PHE A 77 -1.56 6.44 6.26
CA PHE A 77 -2.18 5.27 5.68
C PHE A 77 -1.15 4.30 5.12
N SER A 78 -0.17 4.81 4.38
CA SER A 78 0.99 4.05 3.88
C SER A 78 2.30 4.72 4.30
N TRP A 79 3.40 4.35 3.66
CA TRP A 79 4.74 4.80 4.02
C TRP A 79 5.04 6.13 3.34
N ILE A 80 5.55 7.09 4.10
CA ILE A 80 5.84 8.44 3.60
C ILE A 80 7.11 8.40 2.75
N PHE A 81 6.97 8.65 1.47
CA PHE A 81 8.07 8.82 0.53
C PHE A 81 7.81 10.03 -0.36
N PRO A 82 8.82 10.86 -0.65
CA PRO A 82 8.64 12.11 -1.38
C PRO A 82 8.44 11.90 -2.89
N ALA A 83 8.78 10.72 -3.43
CA ALA A 83 8.70 10.44 -4.86
C ALA A 83 7.94 9.15 -5.12
N LEU A 84 7.14 9.12 -6.18
CA LEU A 84 6.33 7.97 -6.57
C LEU A 84 7.20 6.73 -6.82
N GLY A 85 8.36 6.91 -7.45
CA GLY A 85 9.28 5.81 -7.75
C GLY A 85 9.85 5.15 -6.49
N THR A 86 10.24 5.95 -5.49
CA THR A 86 10.74 5.41 -4.21
C THR A 86 9.62 4.82 -3.38
N TRP A 87 8.44 5.44 -3.37
CA TRP A 87 7.24 4.90 -2.74
C TRP A 87 6.88 3.52 -3.30
N PHE A 88 6.82 3.38 -4.63
CA PHE A 88 6.50 2.13 -5.31
C PHE A 88 7.57 1.06 -5.09
N GLY A 89 8.85 1.43 -5.18
CA GLY A 89 9.96 0.53 -4.87
C GLY A 89 9.86 -0.03 -3.44
N SER A 90 9.49 0.82 -2.49
CA SER A 90 9.29 0.42 -1.10
C SER A 90 8.08 -0.50 -0.90
N LEU A 91 6.98 -0.25 -1.62
CA LEU A 91 5.82 -1.14 -1.65
C LEU A 91 6.19 -2.54 -2.16
N LEU A 92 6.98 -2.62 -3.24
CA LEU A 92 7.45 -3.88 -3.80
C LEU A 92 8.35 -4.65 -2.82
N GLN A 93 9.30 -3.97 -2.19
CA GLN A 93 10.19 -4.58 -1.20
C GLN A 93 9.41 -5.16 -0.01
N ARG A 94 8.40 -4.44 0.49
CA ARG A 94 7.55 -4.94 1.58
C ARG A 94 6.70 -6.13 1.16
N HIS A 95 6.16 -6.12 -0.06
CA HIS A 95 5.47 -7.29 -0.59
C HIS A 95 6.36 -8.54 -0.61
N VAL A 96 7.61 -8.39 -1.08
CA VAL A 96 8.59 -9.49 -1.10
C VAL A 96 8.92 -9.96 0.32
N GLN A 97 9.15 -9.03 1.25
CA GLN A 97 9.50 -9.36 2.63
C GLN A 97 8.35 -10.08 3.36
N ILE A 98 7.12 -9.57 3.26
CA ILE A 98 5.94 -10.16 3.89
C ILE A 98 5.64 -11.55 3.31
N SER A 99 5.68 -11.68 1.97
CA SER A 99 5.45 -12.98 1.31
C SER A 99 6.54 -13.99 1.69
N GLY A 100 7.80 -13.56 1.67
CA GLY A 100 8.93 -14.37 2.12
C GLY A 100 8.80 -14.79 3.59
N TRP A 101 8.31 -13.91 4.46
CA TRP A 101 8.05 -14.24 5.86
C TRP A 101 6.96 -15.31 5.98
N LEU A 102 5.84 -15.14 5.28
CA LEU A 102 4.72 -16.11 5.30
C LEU A 102 5.12 -17.51 4.81
N GLU A 103 6.06 -17.59 3.87
CA GLU A 103 6.51 -18.86 3.27
C GLU A 103 7.68 -19.51 4.02
N LYS A 104 8.71 -18.73 4.38
CA LYS A 104 10.02 -19.22 4.83
C LYS A 104 10.30 -18.92 6.31
N GLY A 105 9.44 -18.16 6.98
CA GLY A 105 9.65 -17.72 8.36
C GLY A 105 10.30 -16.33 8.45
N PRO A 106 10.48 -15.81 9.69
CA PRO A 106 10.86 -14.42 9.91
C PRO A 106 12.19 -14.03 9.27
N PRO A 107 12.28 -12.85 8.63
CA PRO A 107 13.52 -12.35 8.10
C PRO A 107 14.48 -11.96 9.24
N PRO A 108 15.80 -11.89 8.99
CA PRO A 108 16.78 -11.45 9.98
C PRO A 108 16.59 -9.99 10.41
N SER A 109 15.98 -9.17 9.57
CA SER A 109 15.56 -7.79 9.87
C SER A 109 14.29 -7.42 9.11
N PHE A 110 13.51 -6.50 9.66
CA PHE A 110 12.32 -5.94 9.04
C PHE A 110 12.60 -4.55 8.44
N LEU A 111 12.03 -4.23 7.28
CA LEU A 111 12.15 -2.90 6.66
C LEU A 111 11.08 -1.98 7.25
N LEU A 112 11.50 -1.02 8.08
CA LEU A 112 10.64 0.04 8.61
C LEU A 112 10.37 1.08 7.52
#